data_AF-A0A975CIU3-F1
#
_entry.id   AF-A0A975CIU3-F1
#
_cell.length_a   1.000
_cell.length_b   1.000
_cell.length_c   1.000
_cell.angle_alpha   90.00
_cell.angle_beta   90.00
_cell.angle_gamma   90.00
#
_symmetry.space_group_name_H-M   'P 1'
#
loop_
_entity.id
_entity.type
_entity.pdbx_description
1 polymer ?
#
loop_
_entity_poly.entity_id
_entity_poly.type
_entity_poly.pdbx_seq_one_letter_code
_entity_poly.pdbx_strand_id
1 'polypeptide(L)'
;MLDQFVKMTQRIIAEDGFDNYLPTLLLPAKREIRVLDDVGDGAGPTLGITDWLSEQVQPDEDFLVAFRADNAHFMVVGRIDGQECQQLCPAGA
;
A
#
# COMPACT_ATOMS: atom_id res chain seq x y z
N MET A 1 3.79 13.33 -3.40
CA MET A 1 4.40 11.99 -3.22
C MET A 1 3.31 10.92 -3.27
N LEU A 2 2.28 11.02 -2.42
CA LEU A 2 1.09 10.17 -2.44
C LEU A 2 0.40 10.10 -3.82
N ASP A 3 0.13 11.25 -4.46
CA ASP A 3 -0.58 11.31 -5.76
C ASP A 3 0.13 10.56 -6.89
N GLN A 4 1.47 10.60 -6.93
CA GLN A 4 2.25 9.86 -7.92
C GLN A 4 2.22 8.35 -7.66
N PHE A 5 2.30 7.96 -6.40
CA PHE A 5 2.19 6.56 -5.99
C PHE A 5 0.81 5.99 -6.31
N VAL A 6 -0.26 6.73 -5.99
CA VAL A 6 -1.64 6.40 -6.35
C VAL A 6 -1.80 6.23 -7.87
N LYS A 7 -1.28 7.17 -8.66
CA LYS A 7 -1.36 7.10 -10.13
C LYS A 7 -0.59 5.93 -10.72
N MET A 8 0.61 5.63 -10.22
CA MET A 8 1.39 4.46 -10.65
C MET A 8 0.64 3.17 -10.33
N THR A 9 0.15 3.05 -9.10
CA THR A 9 -0.62 1.90 -8.65
C THR A 9 -1.90 1.72 -9.47
N GLN A 10 -2.68 2.78 -9.69
CA GLN A 10 -3.86 2.77 -10.57
C GLN A 10 -3.53 2.27 -11.96
N ARG A 11 -2.43 2.75 -12.53
CA ARG A 11 -2.03 2.39 -13.88
C ARG A 11 -1.61 0.92 -13.98
N ILE A 12 -0.82 0.42 -13.03
CA ILE A 12 -0.44 -0.99 -12.96
C ILE A 12 -1.67 -1.87 -12.79
N ILE A 13 -2.59 -1.49 -11.90
CA ILE A 13 -3.84 -2.20 -11.68
C ILE A 13 -4.70 -2.23 -12.95
N ALA A 14 -4.80 -1.11 -13.67
CA ALA A 14 -5.56 -1.01 -14.90
C ALA A 14 -4.94 -1.82 -16.05
N GLU A 15 -3.60 -1.95 -16.09
CA GLU A 15 -2.87 -2.69 -17.13
C GLU A 15 -2.75 -4.20 -16.84
N ASP A 16 -2.47 -4.59 -15.59
CA ASP A 16 -2.15 -5.98 -15.19
C ASP A 16 -3.34 -6.72 -14.54
N GLY A 17 -4.35 -5.97 -14.11
CA GLY A 17 -5.55 -6.50 -13.45
C GLY A 17 -5.46 -6.46 -11.93
N PHE A 18 -6.55 -6.07 -11.30
CA PHE A 18 -6.62 -5.87 -9.85
C PHE A 18 -6.63 -7.18 -9.03
N ASP A 19 -6.84 -8.32 -9.69
CA ASP A 19 -6.89 -9.64 -9.05
C ASP A 19 -5.55 -10.04 -8.44
N ASN A 20 -4.43 -9.66 -9.08
CA ASN A 20 -3.06 -9.96 -8.63
C ASN A 20 -2.41 -8.80 -7.87
N TYR A 21 -3.17 -7.79 -7.45
CA TYR A 21 -2.59 -6.63 -6.79
C TYR A 21 -2.09 -6.98 -5.38
N LEU A 22 -0.76 -6.99 -5.22
CA LEU A 22 -0.09 -7.26 -3.96
C LEU A 22 0.13 -5.97 -3.14
N PRO A 23 0.02 -6.03 -1.80
CA PRO A 23 0.32 -4.89 -0.94
C PRO A 23 1.74 -4.38 -1.16
N THR A 24 1.87 -3.07 -1.41
CA THR A 24 3.16 -2.44 -1.72
C THR A 24 3.46 -1.34 -0.71
N LEU A 25 4.55 -1.48 0.02
CA LEU A 25 5.13 -0.50 0.93
C LEU A 25 6.21 0.32 0.24
N LEU A 26 6.17 1.63 0.44
CA LEU A 26 7.12 2.62 0.00
C LEU A 26 7.69 3.32 1.22
N LEU A 27 9.02 3.30 1.33
CA LEU A 27 9.80 3.97 2.36
C LEU A 27 10.50 5.17 1.72
N PRO A 28 9.88 6.36 1.71
CA PRO A 28 10.45 7.55 1.05
C PRO A 28 11.82 7.95 1.61
N ALA A 29 12.04 7.79 2.92
CA ALA A 29 13.32 8.07 3.57
C ALA A 29 14.48 7.21 3.01
N LYS A 30 14.19 5.94 2.70
CA LYS A 30 15.18 4.97 2.19
C LYS A 30 15.15 4.85 0.65
N ARG A 31 14.16 5.45 -0.01
CA ARG A 31 13.84 5.25 -1.43
C ARG A 31 13.69 3.76 -1.77
N GLU A 32 13.13 3.00 -0.84
CA GLU A 32 12.95 1.55 -0.94
C GLU A 32 11.47 1.22 -1.14
N ILE A 33 11.20 0.26 -2.02
CA ILE A 33 9.86 -0.28 -2.28
C ILE A 33 9.89 -1.76 -1.89
N ARG A 34 8.96 -2.18 -1.03
CA ARG A 34 8.77 -3.58 -0.63
C ARG A 34 7.37 -4.02 -1.03
N VAL A 35 7.26 -5.22 -1.57
CA VAL A 35 5.97 -5.83 -1.92
C VAL A 35 5.78 -7.02 -1.00
N LEU A 36 4.60 -7.13 -0.40
CA LEU A 36 4.22 -8.29 0.40
C LEU A 36 3.64 -9.35 -0.52
N ASP A 37 4.47 -10.33 -0.89
CA ASP A 37 4.11 -11.46 -1.77
C ASP A 37 3.36 -12.57 -1.00
N ASP A 38 3.64 -12.73 0.29
CA ASP A 38 3.08 -13.78 1.15
C ASP A 38 1.97 -13.21 2.05
N VAL A 39 0.78 -13.01 1.48
CA VAL A 39 -0.43 -12.82 2.29
C VAL A 39 -1.08 -14.19 2.39
N GLY A 40 -0.62 -15.00 3.36
CA GLY A 40 -1.12 -16.36 3.56
C GLY A 40 -2.65 -16.43 3.44
N ASP A 41 -3.14 -17.35 2.61
CA ASP A 41 -4.50 -17.52 2.08
C ASP A 41 -5.66 -17.48 3.12
N GLY A 42 -5.36 -17.41 4.42
CA GLY A 42 -6.32 -17.59 5.52
C GLY A 42 -6.59 -16.40 6.44
N ALA A 43 -5.87 -15.28 6.34
CA ALA A 43 -6.11 -14.11 7.20
C ALA A 43 -6.40 -12.89 6.33
N GLY A 44 -7.58 -12.28 6.50
CA GLY A 44 -8.03 -11.14 5.71
C GLY A 44 -6.93 -10.05 5.60
N PRO A 45 -6.81 -9.40 4.43
CA PRO A 45 -5.65 -8.58 4.05
C PRO A 45 -5.35 -7.45 5.03
N THR A 46 -6.34 -7.01 5.80
CA THR A 46 -6.25 -5.88 6.72
C THR A 46 -5.52 -6.18 8.04
N LEU A 47 -5.51 -7.43 8.52
CA LEU A 47 -4.91 -7.77 9.83
C LEU A 47 -3.39 -7.99 9.75
N GLY A 48 -2.88 -8.50 8.62
CA GLY A 48 -1.44 -8.75 8.44
C GLY A 48 -0.63 -7.50 8.09
N ILE A 49 -1.25 -6.49 7.46
CA ILE A 49 -0.52 -5.31 6.97
C ILE A 49 0.03 -4.47 8.12
N THR A 50 -0.75 -4.23 9.18
CA THR A 50 -0.30 -3.39 10.30
C THR A 50 0.87 -4.02 11.07
N ASP A 51 0.82 -5.34 11.25
CA ASP A 51 1.90 -6.10 11.90
C ASP A 51 3.17 -6.07 11.03
N TRP A 52 3.02 -6.37 9.74
CA TRP A 52 4.11 -6.27 8.76
C TRP A 52 4.73 -4.86 8.72
N LEU A 53 3.92 -3.80 8.67
CA LEU A 53 4.40 -2.42 8.70
C LEU A 53 5.21 -2.14 9.96
N SER A 54 4.79 -2.66 11.11
CA SER A 54 5.51 -2.47 12.37
C SER A 54 6.88 -3.16 12.37
N GLU A 55 7.07 -4.22 11.58
CA GLU A 55 8.38 -4.86 11.38
C GLU A 55 9.25 -4.13 10.35
N GLN A 56 8.64 -3.50 9.34
CA GLN A 56 9.38 -2.87 8.23
C GLN A 56 9.70 -1.39 8.50
N VAL A 57 8.84 -0.68 9.23
CA VAL A 57 8.87 0.77 9.38
C VAL A 57 9.21 1.14 10.82
N GLN A 58 10.10 2.11 11.00
CA GLN A 58 10.37 2.68 12.32
C GLN A 58 9.23 3.61 12.77
N PRO A 59 8.96 3.76 14.07
CA PRO A 59 7.83 4.54 14.58
C PRO A 59 7.81 6.02 14.14
N ASP A 60 8.96 6.61 13.84
CA ASP A 60 9.12 8.00 13.41
C ASP A 60 9.52 8.13 11.93
N GLU A 61 9.43 7.06 11.14
CA GLU A 61 9.79 7.07 9.73
C GLU A 61 8.55 7.24 8.86
N ASP A 62 8.67 8.10 7.85
CA ASP A 62 7.63 8.26 6.84
C ASP A 62 7.51 7.00 5.99
N PHE A 63 6.27 6.57 5.75
CA PHE A 63 5.96 5.39 4.97
C PHE A 63 4.65 5.54 4.24
N LEU A 64 4.48 4.77 3.17
CA LEU A 64 3.25 4.69 2.40
C LEU A 64 3.03 3.25 1.99
N VAL A 65 1.92 2.64 2.38
CA VAL A 65 1.51 1.34 1.89
C VAL A 65 0.24 1.46 1.08
N ALA A 66 0.21 0.83 -0.08
CA ALA A 66 -1.00 0.59 -0.84
C ALA A 66 -1.39 -0.88 -0.71
N PHE A 67 -2.66 -1.14 -0.45
CA PHE A 67 -3.21 -2.48 -0.38
C PHE A 67 -4.62 -2.51 -0.92
N ARG A 68 -5.03 -3.67 -1.43
CA ARG A 68 -6.39 -3.88 -1.91
C ARG A 68 -7.39 -3.75 -0.75
N ALA A 69 -8.32 -2.82 -0.87
CA ALA A 69 -9.42 -2.65 0.08
C ALA A 69 -10.59 -3.56 -0.30
N ASP A 70 -10.98 -3.52 -1.57
CA ASP A 70 -12.12 -4.24 -2.15
C ASP A 70 -11.84 -4.48 -3.63
N ASN A 71 -12.60 -5.35 -4.32
CA ASN A 71 -12.41 -5.70 -5.74
C ASN A 71 -12.40 -4.54 -6.76
N ALA A 72 -12.72 -3.31 -6.34
CA ALA A 72 -12.70 -2.11 -7.18
C ALA A 72 -11.92 -0.95 -6.55
N HIS A 73 -11.35 -1.12 -5.36
CA HIS A 73 -10.66 -0.04 -4.64
C HIS A 73 -9.41 -0.55 -3.91
N PHE A 74 -8.37 0.26 -3.91
CA PHE A 74 -7.22 0.06 -3.05
C PHE A 74 -7.13 1.22 -2.05
N MET A 75 -6.71 0.90 -0.84
CA MET A 75 -6.42 1.88 0.18
C MET A 75 -4.94 2.18 0.16
N VAL A 76 -4.60 3.46 0.23
CA VAL A 76 -3.24 3.90 0.55
C VAL A 76 -3.25 4.45 1.95
N VAL A 77 -2.47 3.89 2.85
CA VAL A 77 -2.26 4.43 4.20
C VAL A 77 -0.80 4.71 4.43
N GLY A 78 -0.48 5.64 5.31
CA GLY A 78 0.90 5.93 5.64
C GLY A 78 1.07 7.12 6.55
N ARG A 79 2.31 7.53 6.70
CA ARG A 79 2.73 8.68 7.51
C ARG A 79 3.68 9.52 6.67
N ILE A 80 3.39 10.81 6.55
CA ILE A 80 4.23 11.79 5.85
C ILE A 80 4.40 13.00 6.77
N ASP A 81 5.65 13.38 7.05
CA ASP A 81 5.97 14.48 7.97
C ASP A 81 5.31 14.30 9.35
N GLY A 82 5.23 13.04 9.82
CA GLY A 82 4.57 12.70 11.09
C GLY A 82 3.04 12.76 11.06
N GLN A 83 2.42 13.09 9.92
CA GLN A 83 0.97 13.11 9.75
C GLN A 83 0.47 11.81 9.13
N GLU A 84 -0.49 11.18 9.79
CA GLU A 84 -1.16 9.99 9.26
C GLU A 84 -2.04 10.37 8.07
N CYS A 85 -1.85 9.66 6.97
CA CYS A 85 -2.56 9.86 5.72
C CYS A 85 -3.24 8.54 5.34
N GLN A 86 -4.53 8.59 5.02
CA GLN A 86 -5.25 7.46 4.44
C GLN A 86 -6.10 7.94 3.28
N GLN A 87 -6.06 7.22 2.17
CA GLN A 87 -6.78 7.57 0.96
C GLN A 87 -7.27 6.31 0.25
N LEU A 88 -8.59 6.20 0.14
CA LEU A 88 -9.23 5.19 -0.69
C LEU A 88 -9.19 5.66 -2.15
N CYS A 89 -8.66 4.81 -3.02
CA CYS A 89 -8.50 5.10 -4.44
C CYS A 89 -9.22 4.04 -5.27
N PRO A 90 -9.95 4.44 -6.33
CA PRO A 90 -10.54 3.48 -7.25
C PRO A 90 -9.44 2.78 -8.05
N ALA A 91 -9.59 1.46 -8.19
CA ALA A 91 -8.71 0.58 -8.95
C ALA A 91 -8.84 0.75 -10.47
N GLY A 92 -9.97 1.31 -10.94
CA GLY A 92 -10.22 1.63 -12.35
C GLY A 92 -10.69 3.06 -12.53
N ALA A 93 -10.10 3.77 -13.49
CA ALA A 93 -10.60 5.03 -14.03
C ALA A 93 -10.94 4.81 -15.51
#